data_AF-A0A0D0BWG0-F1
#
_entry.id   AF-A0A0D0BWG0-F1
#
_cell.length_a   1.000
_cell.length_b   1.000
_cell.length_c   1.000
_cell.angle_alpha   90.00
_cell.angle_beta   90.00
_cell.angle_gamma   90.00
#
_symmetry.space_group_name_H-M   'P 1'
#
loop_
_entity.id
_entity.type
_entity.pdbx_description
1 polymer ?
#
loop_
_entity_poly.entity_id
_entity_poly.type
_entity_poly.pdbx_seq_one_letter_code
_entity_poly.pdbx_strand_id
1 'polypeptide(L)'
;MPSEKRKPRDKPKQYNRPAKKQKNKQDVPSTSAQPAQSTTRSNLTLSDWITVFAYIDSHPTVPQNCVVNHFRTLKSGALVFTQATLSRKLHSRLALEA
;
A
#
# COMPACT_ATOMS: atom_id res chain seq x y z
N MET A 1 66.02 -22.07 -4.00
CA MET A 1 64.87 -21.72 -4.86
C MET A 1 64.87 -20.21 -5.06
N PRO A 2 65.08 -19.68 -6.28
CA PRO A 2 65.04 -18.25 -6.49
C PRO A 2 63.58 -17.77 -6.39
N SER A 3 63.29 -16.93 -5.40
CA SER A 3 62.00 -16.29 -5.21
C SER A 3 61.79 -15.24 -6.31
N GLU A 4 60.90 -15.53 -7.25
CA GLU A 4 60.52 -14.62 -8.32
C GLU A 4 59.88 -13.35 -7.73
N LYS A 5 60.63 -12.25 -7.76
CA LYS A 5 60.08 -10.94 -7.40
C LYS A 5 59.17 -10.47 -8.53
N ARG A 6 57.88 -10.37 -8.23
CA ARG A 6 56.87 -9.83 -9.16
C ARG A 6 57.22 -8.38 -9.53
N LYS A 7 57.07 -8.03 -10.80
CA LYS A 7 57.25 -6.64 -11.27
C LYS A 7 56.32 -5.70 -10.49
N PRO A 8 56.77 -4.49 -10.10
CA PRO A 8 55.90 -3.50 -9.50
C PRO A 8 54.73 -3.19 -10.42
N ARG A 9 53.50 -3.26 -9.89
CA ARG A 9 52.29 -2.95 -10.64
C ARG A 9 52.04 -1.45 -10.57
N ASP A 10 51.76 -0.82 -11.71
CA ASP A 10 51.36 0.58 -11.72
C ASP A 10 50.09 0.79 -10.90
N LYS A 11 50.10 1.83 -10.06
CA LYS A 11 48.92 2.16 -9.25
C LYS A 11 47.82 2.65 -10.19
N PRO A 12 46.57 2.21 -10.01
CA PRO A 12 45.48 2.70 -10.83
C PRO A 12 45.37 4.22 -10.69
N LYS A 13 45.27 4.90 -11.83
CA LYS A 13 45.10 6.36 -11.87
C LYS A 13 43.80 6.70 -11.12
N GLN A 14 43.88 7.61 -10.15
CA GLN A 14 42.70 8.06 -9.40
C GLN A 14 41.67 8.60 -10.39
N TYR A 15 40.49 7.99 -10.39
CA TYR A 15 39.39 8.44 -11.24
C TYR A 15 38.93 9.81 -10.76
N ASN A 16 39.24 10.86 -11.53
CA ASN A 16 38.83 12.22 -11.22
C ASN A 16 37.33 12.35 -11.54
N ARG A 17 36.48 11.96 -10.59
CA ARG A 17 35.03 12.10 -10.70
C ARG A 17 34.73 13.60 -10.54
N PRO A 18 34.13 14.28 -11.53
CA PRO A 18 33.75 15.67 -11.33
C PRO A 18 32.82 15.76 -10.12
N ALA A 19 33.09 16.72 -9.24
CA ALA A 19 32.24 16.98 -8.09
C ALA A 19 30.81 17.22 -8.58
N LYS A 20 29.84 16.45 -8.05
CA LYS A 20 28.43 16.67 -8.35
C LYS A 20 28.08 18.11 -7.98
N LYS A 21 27.69 18.92 -8.96
CA LYS A 21 27.11 20.24 -8.73
C LYS A 21 25.98 20.08 -7.71
N GLN A 22 26.06 20.79 -6.59
CA GLN A 22 24.94 20.91 -5.66
C GLN A 22 23.81 21.59 -6.42
N LYS A 23 22.71 20.85 -6.63
CA LYS A 23 21.48 21.44 -7.16
C LYS A 23 20.95 22.41 -6.10
N ASN A 24 20.59 23.60 -6.56
CA ASN A 24 19.89 24.61 -5.78
C ASN A 24 18.71 24.03 -4.99
N LYS A 25 18.49 24.63 -3.82
CA LYS A 25 17.47 24.34 -2.79
C LYS A 25 16.15 23.79 -3.36
N GLN A 26 16.05 22.48 -3.44
CA GLN A 26 14.81 21.70 -3.53
C GLN A 26 15.10 20.35 -2.86
N ASP A 27 15.63 20.41 -1.64
CA ASP A 27 15.95 19.22 -0.85
C ASP A 27 14.79 18.94 0.12
N VAL A 28 13.69 18.52 -0.47
CA VAL A 28 12.88 17.44 0.11
C VAL A 28 13.11 16.27 -0.84
N PRO A 29 13.33 15.04 -0.37
CA PRO A 29 13.38 13.89 -1.25
C PRO A 29 12.10 13.91 -2.09
N SER A 30 12.22 14.09 -3.40
CA SER A 30 11.12 13.84 -4.32
C SER A 30 10.86 12.35 -4.29
N THR A 31 10.15 11.90 -3.26
CA THR A 31 9.62 10.54 -3.23
C THR A 31 8.68 10.44 -4.43
N SER A 32 8.88 9.42 -5.27
CA SER A 32 7.90 9.10 -6.31
C SER A 32 6.58 8.60 -5.70
N ALA A 33 6.55 8.38 -4.38
CA ALA A 33 5.35 8.03 -3.64
C ALA A 33 4.36 9.20 -3.69
N GLN A 34 3.45 9.12 -4.65
CA GLN A 34 2.19 9.85 -4.60
C GLN A 34 1.55 9.58 -3.23
N PRO A 35 0.99 10.61 -2.54
CA PRO A 35 0.05 10.32 -1.47
C PRO A 35 -1.01 9.40 -2.08
N ALA A 36 -1.32 8.29 -1.42
CA ALA A 36 -2.35 7.39 -1.89
C ALA A 36 -3.67 8.16 -1.85
N GLN A 37 -4.02 8.79 -2.99
CA GLN A 37 -5.35 9.27 -3.24
C GLN A 37 -6.21 8.02 -3.26
N SER A 38 -6.80 7.65 -2.12
CA SER A 38 -7.77 6.58 -2.07
C SER A 38 -9.08 7.12 -2.65
N THR A 39 -9.06 7.48 -3.92
CA THR A 39 -10.25 7.52 -4.74
C THR A 39 -10.67 6.06 -4.89
N THR A 40 -11.60 5.64 -4.05
CA THR A 40 -12.24 4.31 -4.04
C THR A 40 -11.26 3.13 -3.94
N ARG A 41 -11.09 2.59 -2.74
CA ARG A 41 -10.44 1.28 -2.59
C ARG A 41 -11.33 0.23 -3.25
N SER A 42 -10.97 -0.20 -4.45
CA SER A 42 -11.65 -1.27 -5.19
C SER A 42 -11.60 -2.60 -4.45
N ASN A 43 -10.57 -2.80 -3.63
CA ASN A 43 -10.39 -3.96 -2.77
C ASN A 43 -10.49 -3.51 -1.31
N LEU A 44 -11.63 -3.79 -0.70
CA LEU A 44 -11.83 -3.68 0.74
C LEU A 44 -10.85 -4.59 1.46
N THR A 45 -10.18 -4.07 2.48
CA THR A 45 -9.27 -4.87 3.31
C THR A 45 -10.07 -5.81 4.23
N LEU A 46 -9.39 -6.78 4.84
CA LEU A 46 -10.02 -7.64 5.85
C LEU A 46 -10.58 -6.83 7.03
N SER A 47 -9.85 -5.80 7.48
CA SER A 47 -10.31 -4.91 8.56
C SER A 47 -11.60 -4.17 8.19
N ASP A 48 -11.72 -3.75 6.93
CA ASP A 48 -12.93 -3.09 6.44
C ASP A 48 -14.12 -4.07 6.49
N TRP A 49 -13.92 -5.33 6.08
CA TRP A 49 -14.96 -6.36 6.15
C TRP A 49 -15.38 -6.70 7.58
N ILE A 50 -14.44 -6.78 8.52
CA ILE A 50 -14.76 -7.00 9.94
C ILE A 50 -15.64 -5.86 10.46
N THR A 51 -15.33 -4.62 10.09
CA THR A 51 -16.14 -3.45 10.47
C THR A 51 -17.56 -3.53 9.89
N VAL A 52 -17.68 -3.95 8.62
CA VAL A 52 -18.98 -4.16 7.97
C VAL A 52 -19.77 -5.28 8.64
N PHE A 53 -19.12 -6.38 9.04
CA PHE A 53 -19.79 -7.48 9.76
C PHE A 53 -20.28 -7.05 11.14
N ALA A 54 -19.47 -6.34 11.92
CA ALA A 54 -19.89 -5.79 13.21
C ALA A 54 -21.09 -4.84 13.09
N TYR A 55 -21.16 -4.06 12.01
CA TYR A 55 -22.32 -3.21 11.72
C TYR A 55 -23.58 -4.02 11.42
N ILE A 56 -23.47 -5.11 10.68
CA ILE A 56 -24.60 -6.01 10.37
C ILE A 56 -25.10 -6.71 11.63
N ASP A 57 -24.19 -7.20 12.47
CA ASP A 57 -24.55 -7.91 13.71
C ASP A 57 -25.26 -6.99 14.71
N SER A 58 -24.87 -5.71 14.76
CA SER A 58 -25.54 -4.70 15.58
C SER A 58 -26.88 -4.22 14.99
N HIS A 59 -27.15 -4.48 13.71
CA HIS A 59 -28.34 -4.00 13.00
C HIS A 59 -29.02 -5.10 12.16
N PRO A 60 -29.58 -6.15 12.79
CA PRO A 60 -30.13 -7.31 12.07
C PRO A 60 -31.38 -6.98 11.23
N THR A 61 -32.07 -5.88 11.53
CA THR A 61 -33.27 -5.42 10.81
C THR A 61 -32.94 -4.56 9.59
N VAL A 62 -31.69 -4.12 9.43
CA VAL A 62 -31.31 -3.23 8.34
C VAL A 62 -31.12 -4.04 7.06
N PRO A 63 -31.85 -3.71 5.97
CA PRO A 63 -31.69 -4.41 4.72
C PRO A 63 -30.31 -4.13 4.13
N GLN A 64 -29.77 -5.13 3.45
CA GLN A 64 -28.40 -5.11 2.96
C GLN A 64 -28.08 -3.94 2.01
N ASN A 65 -29.08 -3.46 1.24
CA ASN A 65 -28.94 -2.25 0.41
C ASN A 65 -28.70 -0.98 1.26
N CYS A 66 -29.35 -0.88 2.42
CA CYS A 66 -29.13 0.22 3.36
C CYS A 66 -27.73 0.16 3.97
N VAL A 67 -27.20 -1.04 4.24
CA VAL A 67 -25.80 -1.24 4.69
C VAL A 67 -24.83 -0.70 3.63
N VAL A 68 -25.02 -1.09 2.36
CA VAL A 68 -24.18 -0.61 1.25
C VAL A 68 -24.24 0.92 1.14
N ASN A 69 -25.42 1.52 1.25
CA ASN A 69 -25.57 2.97 1.17
C ASN A 69 -24.91 3.70 2.36
N HIS A 70 -25.03 3.15 3.57
CA HIS A 70 -24.37 3.68 4.76
C HIS A 70 -22.85 3.80 4.55
N PHE A 71 -22.22 2.70 4.14
CA PHE A 71 -20.77 2.63 3.92
C PHE A 71 -20.26 3.41 2.71
N ARG A 72 -21.13 3.70 1.72
CA ARG A 72 -20.83 4.64 0.62
C ARG A 72 -20.76 6.09 1.08
N THR A 73 -21.58 6.48 2.07
CA THR A 73 -21.66 7.87 2.55
C THR A 73 -20.65 8.21 3.64
N LEU A 74 -19.97 7.21 4.22
CA LEU A 74 -18.98 7.39 5.26
C LEU A 74 -17.73 8.13 4.74
N LYS A 75 -17.41 9.27 5.38
CA LYS A 75 -16.25 10.13 5.04
C LYS A 75 -14.89 9.45 5.29
N SER A 76 -14.84 8.42 6.14
CA SER A 76 -13.63 7.68 6.49
C SER A 76 -13.31 6.64 5.40
N GLY A 77 -12.97 7.09 4.20
CA GLY A 77 -12.68 6.23 3.07
C GLY A 77 -13.93 5.49 2.59
N ALA A 78 -14.59 6.05 1.57
CA ALA A 78 -15.80 5.45 1.00
C ALA A 78 -15.53 3.98 0.64
N LEU A 79 -16.13 3.07 1.42
CA LEU A 79 -16.03 1.63 1.18
C LEU A 79 -16.99 1.33 0.04
N VAL A 80 -16.43 1.21 -1.17
CA VAL A 80 -17.23 0.97 -2.37
C VAL A 80 -17.32 -0.52 -2.62
N PHE A 81 -18.47 -1.08 -2.27
CA PHE A 81 -18.83 -2.44 -2.63
C PHE A 81 -20.25 -2.50 -3.16
N THR A 82 -20.55 -3.63 -3.80
CA THR A 82 -21.90 -3.92 -4.28
C THR A 82 -22.61 -4.83 -3.28
N GLN A 83 -23.93 -4.77 -3.34
CA GLN A 83 -24.82 -5.73 -2.69
C GLN A 83 -24.38 -7.19 -2.93
N ALA A 84 -24.00 -7.53 -4.16
CA ALA A 84 -23.54 -8.88 -4.51
C ALA A 84 -22.21 -9.24 -3.84
N THR A 85 -21.27 -8.28 -3.73
CA THR A 85 -20.01 -8.48 -3.01
C THR A 85 -20.26 -8.75 -1.54
N LEU A 86 -21.15 -7.98 -0.90
CA LEU A 86 -21.51 -8.19 0.49
C LEU A 86 -22.18 -9.56 0.70
N SER A 87 -23.07 -9.97 -0.20
CA SER A 87 -23.71 -11.29 -0.13
C SER A 87 -22.67 -12.41 -0.19
N ARG A 88 -21.78 -12.40 -1.18
CA ARG A 88 -20.69 -13.40 -1.28
C ARG A 88 -19.82 -13.43 -0.03
N LYS A 89 -19.54 -12.25 0.55
CA LYS A 89 -18.71 -12.14 1.76
C LYS A 89 -19.39 -12.68 3.01
N LEU A 90 -20.71 -12.51 3.13
CA LEU A 90 -21.50 -13.14 4.20
C LEU A 90 -21.48 -14.66 4.10
N HIS A 91 -21.54 -15.22 2.89
CA HIS A 91 -21.42 -16.67 2.69
C HIS A 91 -20.03 -17.19 3.06
N SER A 92 -18.98 -16.42 2.79
CA SER A 92 -17.60 -16.77 3.13
C SER A 92 -17.17 -16.33 4.53
N ARG A 93 -18.08 -15.84 5.38
CA ARG A 93 -17.75 -15.21 6.66
C ARG A 93 -16.95 -16.11 7.58
N LEU A 94 -17.36 -17.37 7.69
CA LEU A 94 -16.67 -18.41 8.47
C LEU A 94 -15.20 -18.61 8.06
N ALA A 95 -14.87 -18.43 6.78
CA ALA A 95 -13.49 -18.53 6.30
C ALA A 95 -12.66 -17.25 6.51
N LEU A 96 -13.31 -16.13 6.86
CA LEU A 96 -12.67 -14.84 7.08
C LEU A 96 -12.45 -14.52 8.57
N GLU A 97 -13.16 -15.22 9.46
CA GLU A 97 -13.06 -15.07 10.93
C GLU A 97 -12.21 -16.17 11.61
N ALA A 98 -11.86 -17.24 10.88
CA ALA A 98 -11.01 -18.34 11.35
C ALA A 98 -9.51 -18.02 11.22
#